data_AF-A0A7S3LCD7-F1
#
_entry.id   AF-A0A7S3LCD7-F1
#
_cell.length_a   1.000
_cell.length_b   1.000
_cell.length_c   1.000
_cell.angle_alpha   90.00
_cell.angle_beta   90.00
_cell.angle_gamma   90.00
#
_symmetry.space_group_name_H-M   'P 1'
#
loop_
_entity.id
_entity.type
_entity.pdbx_description
1 polymer ?
#
loop_
_entity_poly.entity_id
_entity_poly.type
_entity_poly.pdbx_seq_one_letter_code
_entity_poly.pdbx_strand_id
1 'polypeptide(L)'
;FYTPKSRRPLAFAALIQPSPRRIITQSATMTTFLNLFNASIECNNLGVVLLNAGDVENALDSFMTAAKLMHPVSKQVQSFSMGQRISSEPGFEIPDGIRRIAQESAMSIIANGKRPNENIFVTADAVRLDLAQRLPDDCTFESAVVVYNMAIAYHMKGTIHCLHRAVSLFDMAFKLCCSLVDNPKAITVSMGSLNNAGQIYHSVGEYLASRRYLNTLRVYILKLPIAVDTTSMKERHQFLLNAVLLRPPTMASAA
;
A
#
# COMPACT_ATOMS: atom_id res chain seq x y z
N PHE A 1 42.85 -44.15 60.46
CA PHE A 1 43.35 -43.14 59.51
C PHE A 1 42.21 -42.16 59.22
N TYR A 2 42.01 -41.12 60.04
CA TYR A 2 42.64 -39.79 59.98
C TYR A 2 42.33 -38.99 58.70
N THR A 3 41.16 -38.33 58.71
CA THR A 3 40.79 -36.94 58.29
C THR A 3 41.26 -36.39 56.90
N PRO A 4 40.93 -35.12 56.53
CA PRO A 4 39.72 -34.71 55.81
C PRO A 4 40.04 -33.81 54.58
N LYS A 5 39.01 -33.26 53.88
CA LYS A 5 38.96 -31.96 53.14
C LYS A 5 38.06 -32.08 51.89
N SER A 6 37.39 -31.06 51.36
CA SER A 6 36.94 -29.74 51.83
C SER A 6 36.20 -29.07 50.66
N ARG A 7 35.33 -28.11 50.97
CA ARG A 7 34.95 -26.90 50.20
C ARG A 7 33.96 -27.02 49.01
N ARG A 8 32.76 -26.46 49.27
CA ARG A 8 31.88 -25.67 48.38
C ARG A 8 32.67 -24.46 47.77
N PRO A 9 32.17 -23.55 46.87
CA PRO A 9 30.77 -23.26 46.49
C PRO A 9 30.50 -22.70 45.05
N LEU A 10 29.21 -22.44 44.78
CA LEU A 10 28.63 -21.34 43.98
C LEU A 10 29.14 -21.11 42.54
N ALA A 11 28.35 -21.62 41.58
CA ALA A 11 28.34 -21.08 40.22
C ALA A 11 27.86 -19.62 40.26
N PHE A 12 28.77 -18.70 39.91
CA PHE A 12 28.48 -17.30 39.65
C PHE A 12 27.53 -17.22 38.45
N ALA A 13 26.24 -17.04 38.72
CA ALA A 13 25.34 -16.45 37.75
C ALA A 13 25.78 -14.99 37.56
N ALA A 14 26.64 -14.75 36.58
CA ALA A 14 26.95 -13.40 36.13
C ALA A 14 25.67 -12.77 35.61
N LEU A 15 25.00 -12.00 36.48
CA LEU A 15 23.97 -11.05 36.09
C LEU A 15 24.67 -10.03 35.17
N ILE A 16 24.64 -10.29 33.87
CA ILE A 16 24.95 -9.28 32.86
C ILE A 16 23.79 -8.30 32.94
N GLN A 17 23.89 -7.31 33.82
CA GLN A 17 22.96 -6.19 33.80
C GLN A 17 23.12 -5.51 32.44
N PRO A 18 22.06 -5.45 31.61
CA PRO A 18 22.14 -4.75 30.34
C PRO A 18 22.52 -3.29 30.62
N SER A 19 23.61 -2.84 30.01
CA SER A 19 24.10 -1.47 30.20
C SER A 19 22.98 -0.46 29.89
N PRO A 20 22.74 0.55 30.75
CA PRO A 20 21.62 1.50 30.59
C PRO A 20 21.69 2.30 29.29
N ARG A 21 22.88 2.44 28.67
CA ARG A 21 23.02 3.07 27.35
C ARG A 21 22.33 2.29 26.22
N ARG A 22 22.06 1.00 26.40
CA ARG A 22 21.45 0.12 25.39
C ARG A 22 19.93 0.27 25.31
N ILE A 23 19.29 0.64 26.42
CA ILE A 23 17.82 0.79 26.51
C ILE A 23 17.38 2.13 25.91
N ILE A 24 18.16 3.19 26.13
CA ILE A 24 17.80 4.55 25.69
C ILE A 24 17.82 4.68 24.15
N THR A 25 18.78 4.04 23.47
CA THR A 25 18.92 4.14 22.00
C THR A 25 17.85 3.38 21.23
N GLN A 26 17.34 2.27 21.76
CA GLN A 26 16.24 1.51 21.13
C GLN A 26 14.90 2.24 21.19
N SER A 27 14.64 2.97 22.29
CA SER A 27 13.40 3.73 22.45
C SER A 27 13.31 4.89 21.45
N ALA A 28 14.42 5.57 21.17
CA ALA A 28 14.45 6.69 20.22
C ALA A 28 14.23 6.22 18.78
N THR A 29 14.89 5.12 18.36
CA THR A 29 14.76 4.59 16.99
C THR A 29 13.37 4.04 16.69
N MET A 30 12.72 3.38 17.66
CA MET A 30 11.33 2.93 17.50
C MET A 30 10.36 4.10 17.35
N THR A 31 10.58 5.19 18.10
CA THR A 31 9.76 6.40 18.01
C THR A 31 9.90 7.05 16.62
N THR A 32 11.13 7.20 16.12
CA THR A 32 11.37 7.73 14.77
C THR A 32 10.71 6.88 13.69
N PHE A 33 10.81 5.56 13.79
CA PHE A 33 10.18 4.66 12.83
C PHE A 33 8.66 4.82 12.79
N LEU A 34 7.99 4.79 13.95
CA LEU A 34 6.54 4.89 14.02
C LEU A 34 6.07 6.25 13.49
N ASN A 35 6.84 7.31 13.72
CA ASN A 35 6.56 8.63 13.17
C ASN A 35 6.67 8.66 11.64
N LEU A 36 7.71 8.04 11.05
CA LEU A 36 7.84 7.95 9.59
C LEU A 36 6.70 7.13 8.96
N PHE A 37 6.33 6.02 9.60
CA PHE A 37 5.24 5.17 9.14
C PHE A 37 3.90 5.92 9.15
N ASN A 38 3.56 6.56 10.26
CA ASN A 38 2.34 7.35 10.36
C ASN A 38 2.36 8.57 9.43
N ALA A 39 3.51 9.23 9.25
CA ALA A 39 3.63 10.32 8.27
C ALA A 39 3.38 9.84 6.83
N SER A 40 3.84 8.62 6.48
CA SER A 40 3.53 8.01 5.19
C SER A 40 2.02 7.78 5.01
N ILE A 41 1.35 7.24 6.05
CA ILE A 41 -0.10 7.05 6.07
C ILE A 41 -0.85 8.38 5.91
N GLU A 42 -0.42 9.43 6.62
CA GLU A 42 -0.99 10.78 6.50
C GLU A 42 -0.85 11.31 5.06
N CYS A 43 0.33 11.19 4.46
CA CYS A 43 0.56 11.62 3.08
C CYS A 43 -0.31 10.83 2.08
N ASN A 44 -0.45 9.52 2.26
CA ASN A 44 -1.37 8.72 1.45
C ASN A 44 -2.81 9.23 1.58
N ASN A 45 -3.29 9.41 2.81
CA ASN A 45 -4.66 9.83 3.06
C ASN A 45 -4.96 11.23 2.54
N LEU A 46 -3.98 12.14 2.59
CA LEU A 46 -4.06 13.42 1.92
C LEU A 46 -4.19 13.25 0.41
N GLY A 47 -3.35 12.42 -0.20
CA GLY A 47 -3.42 12.12 -1.62
C GLY A 47 -4.81 11.62 -2.03
N VAL A 48 -5.46 10.78 -1.22
CA VAL A 48 -6.85 10.33 -1.45
C VAL A 48 -7.84 11.50 -1.43
N VAL A 49 -7.71 12.42 -0.46
CA VAL A 49 -8.59 13.60 -0.37
C VAL A 49 -8.42 14.50 -1.59
N LEU A 50 -7.18 14.78 -2.00
CA LEU A 50 -6.86 15.57 -3.18
C LEU A 50 -7.34 14.91 -4.47
N LEU A 51 -7.20 13.59 -4.58
CA LEU A 51 -7.66 12.85 -5.74
C LEU A 51 -9.19 12.90 -5.89
N ASN A 52 -9.92 12.75 -4.78
CA ASN A 52 -11.38 12.88 -4.73
C ASN A 52 -11.85 14.31 -5.06
N ALA A 53 -10.98 15.30 -4.87
CA ALA A 53 -11.18 16.69 -5.28
C ALA A 53 -11.04 16.92 -6.80
N GLY A 54 -10.43 15.97 -7.51
CA GLY A 54 -9.94 16.16 -8.87
C GLY A 54 -8.56 16.84 -8.95
N ASP A 55 -7.89 17.10 -7.83
CA ASP A 55 -6.53 17.66 -7.80
C ASP A 55 -5.48 16.56 -7.95
N VAL A 56 -5.38 16.04 -9.17
CA VAL A 56 -4.57 14.86 -9.50
C VAL A 56 -3.07 15.11 -9.32
N GLU A 57 -2.58 16.33 -9.61
CA GLU A 57 -1.15 16.66 -9.50
C GLU A 57 -0.68 16.65 -8.04
N ASN A 58 -1.37 17.37 -7.16
CA ASN A 58 -1.02 17.41 -5.74
C ASN A 58 -1.26 16.06 -5.06
N ALA A 59 -2.25 15.28 -5.52
CA ALA A 59 -2.44 13.91 -5.06
C ALA A 59 -1.21 13.04 -5.37
N LEU A 60 -0.66 13.15 -6.59
CA LEU A 60 0.52 12.40 -7.03
C LEU A 60 1.75 12.73 -6.17
N ASP A 61 1.99 14.02 -5.91
CA ASP A 61 3.10 14.47 -5.05
C ASP A 61 2.97 13.93 -3.62
N SER A 62 1.74 13.88 -3.11
CA SER A 62 1.43 13.32 -1.80
C SER A 62 1.71 11.81 -1.75
N PHE A 63 1.27 11.05 -2.76
CA PHE A 63 1.56 9.61 -2.85
C PHE A 63 3.06 9.32 -3.04
N MET A 64 3.76 10.12 -3.84
CA MET A 64 5.22 10.00 -4.01
C MET A 64 5.97 10.27 -2.70
N THR A 65 5.50 11.24 -1.91
CA THR A 65 6.04 11.51 -0.57
C THR A 65 5.77 10.33 0.36
N ALA A 66 4.55 9.79 0.37
CA ALA A 66 4.21 8.60 1.15
C ALA A 66 5.14 7.43 0.82
N ALA A 67 5.40 7.16 -0.47
CA ALA A 67 6.29 6.09 -0.91
C ALA A 67 7.75 6.31 -0.46
N LYS A 68 8.25 7.55 -0.54
CA LYS A 68 9.60 7.90 -0.06
C LYS A 68 9.74 7.66 1.45
N LEU A 69 8.73 8.03 2.24
CA LEU A 69 8.68 7.80 3.68
C LEU A 69 8.58 6.31 4.05
N MET A 70 7.89 5.52 3.23
CA MET A 70 7.70 4.08 3.45
C MET A 70 8.96 3.25 3.15
N HIS A 71 9.85 3.73 2.27
CA HIS A 71 11.07 3.01 1.88
C HIS A 71 12.06 2.73 3.03
N PRO A 72 12.45 3.70 3.88
CA PRO A 72 13.29 3.39 5.03
C PRO A 72 12.58 2.49 6.05
N VAL A 73 11.25 2.64 6.20
CA VAL A 73 10.43 1.79 7.08
C VAL A 73 10.52 0.33 6.63
N SER A 74 10.27 0.04 5.35
CA SER A 74 10.30 -1.34 4.85
C SER A 74 11.66 -2.01 5.01
N LYS A 75 12.76 -1.28 4.74
CA LYS A 75 14.13 -1.76 5.01
C LYS A 75 14.34 -2.08 6.50
N GLN A 76 13.84 -1.22 7.38
CA GLN A 76 14.02 -1.39 8.82
C GLN A 76 13.26 -2.64 9.32
N VAL A 77 12.00 -2.83 8.92
CA VAL A 77 11.19 -4.02 9.25
C VAL A 77 11.89 -5.30 8.77
N GLN A 78 12.40 -5.29 7.55
CA GLN A 78 13.10 -6.44 6.98
C GLN A 78 14.37 -6.78 7.79
N SER A 79 15.12 -5.77 8.21
CA SER A 79 16.33 -5.99 9.01
C SER A 79 16.04 -6.52 10.43
N PHE A 80 14.94 -6.08 11.06
CA PHE A 80 14.48 -6.63 12.34
C PHE A 80 14.12 -8.11 12.20
N SER A 81 13.42 -8.47 11.11
CA SER A 81 13.04 -9.85 10.82
C SER A 81 14.26 -10.77 10.60
N MET A 82 15.37 -10.23 10.08
CA MET A 82 16.62 -10.97 9.86
C MET A 82 17.61 -10.89 11.04
N GLY A 83 17.24 -10.27 12.16
CA GLY A 83 18.12 -10.12 13.33
C GLY A 83 19.37 -9.26 13.09
N GLN A 84 19.39 -8.45 12.03
CA GLN A 84 20.53 -7.60 11.69
C GLN A 84 20.51 -6.29 12.45
N ARG A 85 21.71 -5.81 12.86
CA ARG A 85 21.88 -4.49 13.47
C ARG A 85 21.91 -3.42 12.38
N ILE A 86 21.04 -2.43 12.52
CA ILE A 86 20.89 -1.31 11.61
C ILE A 86 21.90 -0.23 12.00
N SER A 87 22.81 0.14 11.10
CA SER A 87 23.58 1.38 11.24
C SER A 87 22.65 2.55 10.99
N SER A 88 22.58 3.49 11.93
CA SER A 88 21.74 4.70 11.82
C SER A 88 22.12 5.49 10.57
N GLU A 89 21.20 5.61 9.61
CA GLU A 89 21.31 6.57 8.52
C GLU A 89 21.03 8.01 9.02
N PRO A 90 21.59 9.04 8.37
CA PRO A 90 21.40 10.44 8.76
C PRO A 90 19.93 10.84 8.79
N GLY A 91 19.59 11.73 9.74
CA GLY A 91 18.22 12.13 10.05
C GLY A 91 17.45 12.63 8.84
N PHE A 92 16.33 11.97 8.54
CA PHE A 92 15.36 12.42 7.55
C PHE A 92 14.41 13.41 8.24
N GLU A 93 14.50 14.70 7.89
CA GLU A 93 13.55 15.71 8.36
C GLU A 93 12.26 15.60 7.55
N ILE A 94 11.13 15.45 8.24
CA ILE A 94 9.80 15.51 7.62
C ILE A 94 9.57 16.98 7.23
N PRO A 95 9.42 17.33 5.95
CA PRO A 95 9.27 18.74 5.58
C PRO A 95 7.96 19.31 6.13
N ASP A 96 8.04 20.27 7.05
CA ASP A 96 6.88 20.94 7.69
C ASP A 96 5.89 21.54 6.67
N GLY A 97 6.36 21.86 5.47
CA GLY A 97 5.54 22.36 4.37
C GLY A 97 4.44 21.39 3.92
N ILE A 98 4.66 20.08 4.02
CA ILE A 98 3.73 19.07 3.51
C ILE A 98 2.45 19.03 4.37
N ARG A 99 2.58 19.18 5.69
CA ARG A 99 1.43 19.19 6.62
C ARG A 99 0.54 20.42 6.43
N ARG A 100 1.13 21.57 6.08
CA ARG A 100 0.38 22.83 5.94
C ARG A 100 -0.40 22.91 4.63
N ILE A 101 0.22 22.49 3.52
CA ILE A 101 -0.44 22.38 2.21
C ILE A 101 -1.60 21.37 2.26
N ALA A 102 -1.43 20.29 3.02
CA ALA A 102 -2.45 19.28 3.24
C ALA A 102 -3.75 19.83 3.85
N GLN A 103 -3.62 20.67 4.87
CA GLN A 103 -4.76 21.23 5.60
C GLN A 103 -5.47 22.34 4.81
N GLU A 104 -4.72 23.20 4.14
CA GLU A 104 -5.27 24.32 3.38
C GLU A 104 -6.06 23.83 2.14
N SER A 105 -5.55 22.82 1.41
CA SER A 105 -6.24 22.25 0.25
C SER A 105 -7.49 21.44 0.63
N ALA A 106 -7.43 20.64 1.70
CA ALA A 106 -8.57 19.83 2.14
C ALA A 106 -9.81 20.68 2.54
N MET A 107 -9.59 21.88 3.08
CA MET A 107 -10.67 22.78 3.50
C MET A 107 -11.35 23.50 2.32
N SER A 108 -10.63 23.79 1.25
CA SER A 108 -11.16 24.49 0.06
C SER A 108 -12.04 23.59 -0.82
N ILE A 109 -11.73 22.29 -0.86
CA ILE A 109 -12.32 21.33 -1.79
C ILE A 109 -13.73 20.88 -1.41
N ILE A 110 -14.06 20.86 -0.11
CA ILE A 110 -15.38 20.39 0.38
C ILE A 110 -16.53 21.27 -0.14
N ALA A 111 -16.24 22.48 -0.62
CA ALA A 111 -17.25 23.43 -1.10
C ALA A 111 -17.75 23.20 -2.54
N ASN A 112 -17.00 22.49 -3.42
CA ASN A 112 -17.28 22.48 -4.87
C ASN A 112 -17.47 21.08 -5.48
N GLY A 113 -17.94 20.12 -4.68
CA GLY A 113 -18.00 18.68 -5.00
C GLY A 113 -18.63 18.32 -6.35
N LYS A 114 -17.81 18.24 -7.39
CA LYS A 114 -18.11 17.55 -8.64
C LYS A 114 -17.31 16.26 -8.63
N ARG A 115 -17.96 15.14 -8.29
CA ARG A 115 -17.30 13.83 -8.33
C ARG A 115 -16.82 13.58 -9.77
N PRO A 116 -15.58 13.11 -9.98
CA PRO A 116 -15.13 12.68 -11.29
C PRO A 116 -16.10 11.61 -11.81
N ASN A 117 -16.47 11.72 -13.10
CA ASN A 117 -17.49 10.91 -13.77
C ASN A 117 -17.47 9.46 -13.30
N GLU A 118 -18.63 8.98 -12.84
CA GLU A 118 -18.89 7.58 -12.50
C GLU A 118 -18.84 6.74 -13.78
N ASN A 119 -17.63 6.46 -14.26
CA ASN A 119 -17.44 5.48 -15.31
C ASN A 119 -17.69 4.11 -14.67
N ILE A 120 -18.85 3.51 -14.98
CA ILE A 120 -19.43 2.32 -14.33
C ILE A 120 -18.45 1.13 -14.21
N PHE A 121 -17.40 1.12 -15.03
CA PHE A 121 -16.41 0.07 -15.05
C PHE A 121 -15.20 0.34 -14.13
N VAL A 122 -14.79 1.59 -13.93
CA VAL A 122 -13.54 1.88 -13.20
C VAL A 122 -13.77 1.79 -11.70
N THR A 123 -13.06 0.89 -11.03
CA THR A 123 -12.91 0.93 -9.58
C THR A 123 -11.83 1.97 -9.25
N ALA A 124 -12.23 3.24 -9.31
CA ALA A 124 -11.34 4.39 -9.13
C ALA A 124 -11.16 4.78 -7.66
N ASP A 125 -11.80 4.06 -6.73
CA ASP A 125 -11.78 4.45 -5.32
C ASP A 125 -10.40 4.22 -4.73
N ALA A 126 -9.73 5.34 -4.42
CA ALA A 126 -8.47 5.32 -3.70
C ALA A 126 -8.70 4.93 -2.23
N VAL A 127 -7.78 4.14 -1.69
CA VAL A 127 -7.93 3.49 -0.38
C VAL A 127 -7.27 4.33 0.71
N ARG A 128 -8.03 4.62 1.78
CA ARG A 128 -7.50 5.25 2.98
C ARG A 128 -6.90 4.21 3.92
N LEU A 129 -5.81 4.58 4.57
CA LEU A 129 -5.12 3.78 5.57
C LEU A 129 -5.46 4.28 6.98
N ASP A 130 -5.58 3.37 7.92
CA ASP A 130 -5.80 3.70 9.33
C ASP A 130 -4.45 4.04 9.98
N LEU A 131 -4.42 5.06 10.86
CA LEU A 131 -3.20 5.41 11.60
C LEU A 131 -2.81 4.27 12.55
N ALA A 132 -1.51 3.99 12.61
CA ALA A 132 -1.00 2.92 13.43
C ALA A 132 -0.77 3.38 14.87
N GLN A 133 -1.36 2.62 15.81
CA GLN A 133 -1.13 2.81 17.25
C GLN A 133 0.10 2.05 17.75
N ARG A 134 0.60 1.09 16.96
CA ARG A 134 1.74 0.22 17.28
C ARG A 134 2.60 0.02 16.05
N LEU A 135 3.84 -0.40 16.28
CA LEU A 135 4.74 -0.79 15.20
C LEU A 135 4.09 -1.93 14.40
N PRO A 136 3.96 -1.81 13.08
CA PRO A 136 3.56 -2.94 12.26
C PRO A 136 4.67 -4.00 12.25
N ASP A 137 4.26 -5.27 12.27
CA ASP A 137 5.16 -6.40 12.02
C ASP A 137 5.59 -6.46 10.54
N ASP A 138 4.77 -5.90 9.66
CA ASP A 138 5.00 -5.76 8.22
C ASP A 138 4.27 -4.51 7.68
N CYS A 139 4.88 -3.80 6.73
CA CYS A 139 4.30 -2.66 6.04
C CYS A 139 3.94 -2.95 4.57
N THR A 140 3.89 -4.22 4.17
CA THR A 140 3.61 -4.65 2.79
C THR A 140 2.24 -4.17 2.32
N PHE A 141 1.20 -4.24 3.16
CA PHE A 141 -0.14 -3.80 2.79
C PHE A 141 -0.20 -2.30 2.55
N GLU A 142 0.36 -1.50 3.46
CA GLU A 142 0.37 -0.04 3.36
C GLU A 142 1.20 0.40 2.15
N SER A 143 2.33 -0.25 1.89
CA SER A 143 3.13 -0.03 0.69
C SER A 143 2.33 -0.32 -0.58
N ALA A 144 1.57 -1.42 -0.60
CA ALA A 144 0.72 -1.77 -1.73
C ALA A 144 -0.39 -0.73 -1.97
N VAL A 145 -1.01 -0.22 -0.91
CA VAL A 145 -2.04 0.82 -1.00
C VAL A 145 -1.48 2.13 -1.53
N VAL A 146 -0.31 2.57 -1.06
CA VAL A 146 0.35 3.78 -1.58
C VAL A 146 0.62 3.65 -3.09
N VAL A 147 1.16 2.50 -3.51
CA VAL A 147 1.46 2.22 -4.92
C VAL A 147 0.16 2.14 -5.75
N TYR A 148 -0.89 1.52 -5.22
CA TYR A 148 -2.21 1.42 -5.85
C TYR A 148 -2.84 2.80 -6.06
N ASN A 149 -2.85 3.65 -5.04
CA ASN A 149 -3.43 4.98 -5.13
C ASN A 149 -2.65 5.88 -6.09
N MET A 150 -1.31 5.77 -6.09
CA MET A 150 -0.46 6.43 -7.08
C MET A 150 -0.80 5.97 -8.51
N ALA A 151 -1.08 4.68 -8.71
CA ALA A 151 -1.53 4.15 -10.00
C ALA A 151 -2.86 4.76 -10.45
N ILE A 152 -3.82 4.95 -9.54
CA ILE A 152 -5.09 5.64 -9.85
C ILE A 152 -4.83 7.08 -10.28
N ALA A 153 -3.98 7.82 -9.57
CA ALA A 153 -3.64 9.20 -9.95
C ALA A 153 -3.01 9.27 -11.36
N TYR A 154 -2.09 8.37 -11.70
CA TYR A 154 -1.57 8.26 -13.06
C TYR A 154 -2.63 7.88 -14.09
N HIS A 155 -3.56 6.98 -13.75
CA HIS A 155 -4.68 6.63 -14.63
C HIS A 155 -5.56 7.84 -14.92
N MET A 156 -5.88 8.64 -13.90
CA MET A 156 -6.69 9.86 -14.04
C MET A 156 -6.03 10.94 -14.91
N LYS A 157 -4.70 10.99 -15.01
CA LYS A 157 -4.01 11.87 -15.97
C LYS A 157 -4.29 11.52 -17.44
N GLY A 158 -4.61 10.27 -17.74
CA GLY A 158 -5.07 9.82 -19.07
C GLY A 158 -4.05 9.85 -20.22
N THR A 159 -2.88 10.49 -20.08
CA THR A 159 -1.85 10.46 -21.14
C THR A 159 -1.29 9.05 -21.32
N ILE A 160 -0.94 8.66 -22.55
CA ILE A 160 -0.43 7.31 -22.87
C ILE A 160 0.74 6.90 -21.95
N HIS A 161 1.68 7.81 -21.70
CA HIS A 161 2.80 7.57 -20.79
C HIS A 161 2.33 7.30 -19.35
N CYS A 162 1.39 8.11 -18.83
CA CYS A 162 0.82 7.91 -17.50
C CYS A 162 0.01 6.62 -17.42
N LEU A 163 -0.71 6.23 -18.46
CA LEU A 163 -1.45 4.96 -18.52
C LEU A 163 -0.52 3.75 -18.42
N HIS A 164 0.60 3.74 -19.16
CA HIS A 164 1.60 2.67 -19.01
C HIS A 164 2.23 2.63 -17.61
N ARG A 165 2.48 3.81 -17.04
CA ARG A 165 3.00 3.92 -15.66
C ARG A 165 1.99 3.38 -14.64
N ALA A 166 0.71 3.72 -14.80
CA ALA A 166 -0.38 3.25 -13.95
C ALA A 166 -0.47 1.71 -13.98
N VAL A 167 -0.43 1.08 -15.16
CA VAL A 167 -0.43 -0.39 -15.28
C VAL A 167 0.75 -1.03 -14.52
N SER A 168 1.96 -0.47 -14.67
CA SER A 168 3.14 -0.99 -13.97
C SER A 168 3.01 -0.91 -12.46
N LEU A 169 2.37 0.16 -11.96
CA LEU A 169 2.12 0.33 -10.53
C LEU A 169 0.99 -0.58 -10.03
N PHE A 170 -0.08 -0.78 -10.81
CA PHE A 170 -1.12 -1.77 -10.49
C PHE A 170 -0.54 -3.19 -10.41
N ASP A 171 0.37 -3.57 -11.31
CA ASP A 171 1.08 -4.85 -11.23
C ASP A 171 1.89 -5.00 -9.94
N MET A 172 2.56 -3.92 -9.52
CA MET A 172 3.34 -3.91 -8.30
C MET A 172 2.44 -4.03 -7.07
N ALA A 173 1.34 -3.27 -7.00
CA ALA A 173 0.36 -3.35 -5.93
C ALA A 173 -0.26 -4.75 -5.83
N PHE A 174 -0.64 -5.35 -6.96
CA PHE A 174 -1.14 -6.72 -7.02
C PHE A 174 -0.14 -7.73 -6.46
N LYS A 175 1.13 -7.65 -6.88
CA LYS A 175 2.19 -8.56 -6.39
C LYS A 175 2.43 -8.44 -4.89
N LEU A 176 2.41 -7.22 -4.34
CA LEU A 176 2.55 -6.99 -2.90
C LEU A 176 1.35 -7.54 -2.12
N CYS A 177 0.13 -7.39 -2.64
CA CYS A 177 -1.06 -7.92 -1.97
C CYS A 177 -1.23 -9.44 -2.13
N CYS A 178 -0.64 -10.07 -3.15
CA CYS A 178 -0.76 -11.53 -3.37
C CYS A 178 -0.21 -12.39 -2.24
N SER A 179 0.75 -11.88 -1.45
CA SER A 179 1.26 -12.58 -0.27
C SER A 179 0.35 -12.44 0.96
N LEU A 180 -0.68 -11.60 0.90
CA LEU A 180 -1.54 -11.23 2.03
C LEU A 180 -2.96 -11.81 1.87
N VAL A 181 -3.04 -13.11 1.58
CA VAL A 181 -4.30 -13.80 1.23
C VAL A 181 -5.38 -13.77 2.31
N ASP A 182 -4.98 -13.61 3.58
CA ASP A 182 -5.90 -13.56 4.72
C ASP A 182 -6.41 -12.15 5.03
N ASN A 183 -5.89 -11.12 4.33
CA ASN A 183 -6.29 -9.73 4.56
C ASN A 183 -7.40 -9.32 3.56
N PRO A 184 -8.64 -9.08 4.00
CA PRO A 184 -9.75 -8.73 3.10
C PRO A 184 -9.50 -7.41 2.36
N LYS A 185 -8.84 -6.42 2.98
CA LYS A 185 -8.49 -5.16 2.30
C LYS A 185 -7.47 -5.39 1.18
N ALA A 186 -6.50 -6.29 1.38
CA ALA A 186 -5.51 -6.66 0.36
C ALA A 186 -6.15 -7.38 -0.84
N ILE A 187 -7.18 -8.21 -0.58
CA ILE A 187 -7.99 -8.84 -1.63
C ILE A 187 -8.67 -7.78 -2.50
N THR A 188 -9.31 -6.76 -1.89
CA THR A 188 -9.95 -5.66 -2.63
C THR A 188 -8.95 -4.88 -3.49
N VAL A 189 -7.77 -4.54 -2.94
CA VAL A 189 -6.70 -3.87 -3.70
C VAL A 189 -6.19 -4.72 -4.86
N SER A 190 -6.06 -6.04 -4.66
CA SER A 190 -5.65 -6.98 -5.71
C SER A 190 -6.65 -7.03 -6.86
N MET A 191 -7.94 -7.14 -6.53
CA MET A 191 -9.02 -7.14 -7.53
C MET A 191 -9.08 -5.81 -8.30
N GLY A 192 -9.03 -4.69 -7.57
CA GLY A 192 -9.00 -3.34 -8.14
C GLY A 192 -7.83 -3.14 -9.09
N SER A 193 -6.64 -3.61 -8.71
CA SER A 193 -5.43 -3.51 -9.53
C SER A 193 -5.56 -4.22 -10.87
N LEU A 194 -6.02 -5.48 -10.87
CA LEU A 194 -6.20 -6.26 -12.09
C LEU A 194 -7.32 -5.70 -12.98
N ASN A 195 -8.42 -5.24 -12.38
CA ASN A 195 -9.55 -4.63 -13.09
C ASN A 195 -9.11 -3.34 -13.81
N ASN A 196 -8.44 -2.43 -13.07
CA ASN A 196 -8.00 -1.15 -13.60
C ASN A 196 -6.93 -1.33 -14.70
N ALA A 197 -5.95 -2.23 -14.50
CA ALA A 197 -4.96 -2.53 -15.54
C ALA A 197 -5.62 -3.11 -16.81
N GLY A 198 -6.57 -4.04 -16.65
CA GLY A 198 -7.34 -4.59 -17.77
C GLY A 198 -8.12 -3.53 -18.54
N GLN A 199 -8.67 -2.53 -17.84
CA GLN A 199 -9.39 -1.42 -18.45
C GLN A 199 -8.49 -0.45 -19.19
N ILE A 200 -7.34 -0.10 -18.61
CA ILE A 200 -6.37 0.75 -19.29
C ILE A 200 -5.98 0.13 -20.62
N TYR A 201 -5.61 -1.16 -20.63
CA TYR A 201 -5.30 -1.86 -21.87
C TYR A 201 -6.46 -1.89 -22.86
N HIS A 202 -7.70 -2.04 -22.38
CA HIS A 202 -8.88 -1.97 -23.25
C HIS A 202 -9.02 -0.59 -23.90
N SER A 203 -8.89 0.48 -23.11
CA SER A 203 -9.04 1.87 -23.58
C SER A 203 -7.99 2.31 -24.60
N VAL A 204 -6.79 1.71 -24.56
CA VAL A 204 -5.71 2.00 -25.52
C VAL A 204 -5.73 1.06 -26.74
N GLY A 205 -6.74 0.19 -26.86
CA GLY A 205 -6.90 -0.75 -27.98
C GLY A 205 -6.11 -2.05 -27.86
N GLU A 206 -5.41 -2.27 -26.74
CA GLU A 206 -4.60 -3.46 -26.46
C GLU A 206 -5.47 -4.60 -25.88
N TYR A 207 -6.45 -5.04 -26.68
CA TYR A 207 -7.51 -5.95 -26.21
C TYR A 207 -7.00 -7.32 -25.74
N LEU A 208 -5.91 -7.84 -26.32
CA LEU A 208 -5.31 -9.10 -25.88
C LEU A 208 -4.69 -8.98 -24.48
N ALA A 209 -3.98 -7.89 -24.20
CA ALA A 209 -3.42 -7.62 -22.88
C ALA A 209 -4.55 -7.41 -21.87
N SER A 210 -5.56 -6.61 -22.21
CA SER A 210 -6.77 -6.43 -21.40
C SER A 210 -7.39 -7.76 -20.99
N ARG A 211 -7.58 -8.68 -21.96
CA ARG A 211 -8.18 -9.98 -21.70
C ARG A 211 -7.34 -10.84 -20.76
N ARG A 212 -6.00 -10.76 -20.82
CA ARG A 212 -5.12 -11.47 -19.89
C ARG A 212 -5.37 -11.02 -18.45
N TYR A 213 -5.42 -9.71 -18.19
CA TYR A 213 -5.69 -9.17 -16.86
C TYR A 213 -7.08 -9.57 -16.33
N LEU A 214 -8.11 -9.43 -17.15
CA LEU A 214 -9.49 -9.77 -16.76
C LEU A 214 -9.68 -11.29 -16.54
N ASN A 215 -8.97 -12.13 -17.29
CA ASN A 215 -8.93 -13.57 -17.02
C ASN A 215 -8.19 -13.89 -15.71
N THR A 216 -7.06 -13.23 -15.44
CA THR A 216 -6.34 -13.35 -14.17
C THR A 216 -7.22 -12.93 -13.00
N LEU A 217 -7.96 -11.81 -13.12
CA LEU A 217 -8.94 -11.35 -12.14
C LEU A 217 -10.01 -12.41 -11.87
N ARG A 218 -10.60 -12.98 -12.94
CA ARG A 218 -11.61 -14.05 -12.81
C ARG A 218 -11.04 -15.26 -12.06
N VAL A 219 -9.87 -15.74 -12.45
CA VAL A 219 -9.22 -16.89 -11.81
C VAL A 219 -8.88 -16.58 -10.35
N TYR A 220 -8.42 -15.37 -10.06
CA TYR A 220 -8.12 -14.92 -8.71
C TYR A 220 -9.38 -14.93 -7.84
N ILE A 221 -10.48 -14.29 -8.28
CA ILE A 221 -11.75 -14.25 -7.55
C ILE A 221 -12.29 -15.66 -7.26
N LEU A 222 -12.21 -16.57 -8.22
CA LEU A 222 -12.69 -17.95 -8.07
C LEU A 222 -11.85 -18.79 -7.08
N LYS A 223 -10.62 -18.37 -6.78
CA LYS A 223 -9.76 -19.02 -5.78
C LYS A 223 -9.98 -18.50 -4.37
N LEU A 224 -10.64 -17.34 -4.20
CA LEU A 224 -10.87 -16.75 -2.89
C LEU A 224 -11.88 -17.59 -2.10
N PRO A 225 -11.75 -17.65 -0.76
CA PRO A 225 -12.79 -18.20 0.10
C PRO A 225 -14.13 -17.52 -0.16
N ILE A 226 -15.24 -18.26 -0.03
CA ILE A 226 -16.59 -17.71 -0.18
C ILE A 226 -16.75 -16.55 0.81
N ALA A 227 -17.09 -15.36 0.29
CA ALA A 227 -17.32 -14.20 1.13
C ALA A 227 -18.56 -14.43 1.99
N VAL A 228 -18.43 -14.16 3.29
CA VAL A 228 -19.54 -14.29 4.24
C VAL A 228 -20.37 -13.00 4.28
N ASP A 229 -19.74 -11.85 4.04
CA ASP A 229 -20.40 -10.56 4.06
C ASP A 229 -20.93 -10.15 2.68
N THR A 230 -22.09 -9.49 2.69
CA THR A 230 -22.78 -9.07 1.46
C THR A 230 -22.03 -8.01 0.67
N THR A 231 -21.17 -7.23 1.31
CA THR A 231 -20.42 -6.13 0.66
C THR A 231 -19.33 -6.70 -0.22
N SER A 232 -18.48 -7.57 0.31
CA SER A 232 -17.46 -8.30 -0.43
C SER A 232 -18.05 -9.12 -1.58
N MET A 233 -19.23 -9.74 -1.38
CA MET A 233 -19.92 -10.45 -2.46
C MET A 233 -20.31 -9.52 -3.61
N LYS A 234 -20.87 -8.34 -3.30
CA LYS A 234 -21.23 -7.33 -4.31
C LYS A 234 -20.02 -6.81 -5.05
N GLU A 235 -18.92 -6.51 -4.34
CA GLU A 235 -17.66 -6.08 -4.96
C GLU A 235 -17.13 -7.13 -5.94
N ARG A 236 -17.04 -8.39 -5.51
CA ARG A 236 -16.60 -9.50 -6.39
C ARG A 236 -17.50 -9.66 -7.61
N HIS A 237 -18.82 -9.54 -7.44
CA HIS A 237 -19.76 -9.60 -8.55
C HIS A 237 -19.53 -8.46 -9.55
N GLN A 238 -19.31 -7.23 -9.07
CA GLN A 238 -19.01 -6.08 -9.92
C GLN A 238 -17.72 -6.30 -10.73
N PHE A 239 -16.66 -6.80 -10.10
CA PHE A 239 -15.41 -7.12 -10.79
C PHE A 239 -15.58 -8.21 -11.86
N LEU A 240 -16.35 -9.26 -11.56
CA LEU A 240 -16.66 -10.31 -12.53
C LEU A 240 -17.49 -9.79 -13.70
N LEU A 241 -18.44 -8.89 -13.42
CA LEU A 241 -19.25 -8.25 -14.45
C LEU A 241 -18.37 -7.44 -15.41
N ASN A 242 -17.44 -6.64 -14.89
CA ASN A 242 -16.46 -5.91 -15.71
C ASN A 242 -15.64 -6.87 -16.61
N ALA A 243 -15.17 -7.98 -16.06
CA ALA A 243 -14.42 -8.98 -16.81
C ALA A 243 -15.22 -9.67 -17.93
N VAL A 244 -16.55 -9.68 -17.83
CA VAL A 244 -17.46 -10.22 -18.86
C VAL A 244 -17.82 -9.17 -19.92
N LEU A 245 -18.02 -7.91 -19.50
CA LEU A 245 -18.50 -6.82 -20.35
C LEU A 245 -17.40 -6.20 -21.20
N LEU A 246 -16.16 -6.13 -20.71
CA LEU A 246 -15.02 -5.61 -21.47
C LEU A 246 -14.52 -6.64 -22.50
N ARG A 247 -15.23 -6.72 -23.62
CA ARG A 247 -14.86 -7.54 -24.78
C ARG A 247 -14.21 -6.69 -25.86
N PRO A 248 -13.35 -7.26 -26.72
CA PRO A 248 -12.92 -6.59 -27.93
C PRO A 248 -14.14 -6.22 -28.78
N PRO A 249 -14.12 -5.09 -29.50
CA PRO A 249 -15.18 -4.76 -30.44
C PRO A 249 -15.26 -5.86 -31.50
N THR A 250 -16.47 -6.35 -31.77
CA THR A 250 -16.72 -7.20 -32.93
C THR A 250 -16.61 -6.29 -34.15
N MET A 251 -15.46 -6.32 -34.83
CA MET A 251 -15.33 -5.68 -36.13
C MET A 251 -16.39 -6.31 -37.04
N ALA A 252 -17.42 -5.54 -37.40
CA ALA A 252 -18.26 -5.95 -38.52
C ALA A 252 -17.33 -6.09 -39.72
N SER A 253 -17.33 -7.25 -40.37
CA SER A 253 -16.58 -7.44 -41.62
C SER A 253 -16.96 -6.29 -42.53
N ALA A 254 -15.99 -5.46 -42.92
CA ALA A 254 -16.22 -4.41 -43.90
C ALA A 254 -16.79 -5.09 -45.16
N ALA A 255 -18.05 -4.79 -45.47
CA ALA A 255 -18.77 -5.30 -46.63
C ALA A 255 -18.39 -4.52 -47.88
#